data_AF-W1WSE3-F1
#
_entry.id   AF-W1WSE3-F1
#
_cell.length_a   1.000
_cell.length_b   1.000
_cell.length_c   1.000
_cell.angle_alpha   90.00
_cell.angle_beta   90.00
_cell.angle_gamma   90.00
#
_symmetry.space_group_name_H-M   'P 1'
#
loop_
_entity.id
_entity.type
_entity.pdbx_description
1 polymer ?
#
loop_
_entity_poly.entity_id
_entity_poly.type
_entity_poly.pdbx_seq_one_letter_code
_entity_poly.pdbx_strand_id
1 'polypeptide(L)'
;MKETGKFGFWSIVLLGINGIVGTGIFLLPNKAYSIIGSASLGVLLFDAVIAGCIALCFAEAASLFTRNGGPYLYAKHALGDFWAFEVGVLKWIVTV
;
A
#
# COMPACT_ATOMS: atom_id res chain seq x y z
N MET A 1 13.44 -12.88 28.23
CA MET A 1 12.41 -11.84 28.05
C MET A 1 11.55 -12.23 26.87
N LYS A 2 10.26 -12.49 27.09
CA LYS A 2 9.32 -12.94 26.05
C LYS A 2 8.93 -11.70 25.24
N GLU A 3 9.27 -11.62 23.95
CA GLU A 3 8.92 -10.48 23.11
C GLU A 3 7.38 -10.37 22.97
N THR A 4 6.76 -9.56 23.83
CA THR A 4 5.32 -9.31 23.92
C THR A 4 4.78 -8.32 22.87
N GLY A 5 5.53 -8.04 21.80
CA GLY A 5 5.22 -6.99 20.82
C GLY A 5 5.10 -7.43 19.36
N LYS A 6 5.14 -8.74 19.05
CA LYS A 6 4.99 -9.23 17.68
C LYS A 6 3.52 -9.35 17.31
N PHE A 7 3.09 -8.61 16.28
CA PHE A 7 1.77 -8.78 15.70
C PHE A 7 1.61 -10.18 15.11
N GLY A 8 0.50 -10.85 15.45
CA GLY A 8 0.12 -12.11 14.81
C GLY A 8 -0.33 -11.88 13.38
N PHE A 9 -0.25 -12.92 12.54
CA PHE A 9 -0.60 -12.86 11.11
C PHE A 9 -1.96 -12.19 10.85
N TRP A 10 -3.02 -12.66 11.51
CA TRP A 10 -4.37 -12.12 11.37
C TRP A 10 -4.47 -10.65 11.82
N SER A 11 -3.67 -10.24 12.80
CA SER A 11 -3.65 -8.86 13.27
C SER A 11 -3.04 -7.93 12.22
N ILE A 12 -1.99 -8.38 11.51
CA ILE A 12 -1.39 -7.64 10.38
C ILE A 12 -2.36 -7.56 9.21
N VAL A 13 -3.05 -8.66 8.88
CA VAL A 13 -4.05 -8.68 7.80
C VAL A 13 -5.19 -7.71 8.09
N LEU A 14 -5.76 -7.75 9.31
CA LEU A 14 -6.84 -6.85 9.70
C LEU A 14 -6.38 -5.38 9.75
N LEU A 15 -5.14 -5.13 10.18
CA LEU A 15 -4.54 -3.80 10.12
C LEU A 15 -4.43 -3.29 8.66
N GLY A 16 -4.00 -4.15 7.73
CA GLY A 16 -3.94 -3.83 6.32
C GLY A 16 -5.32 -3.52 5.72
N ILE A 17 -6.33 -4.35 6.02
CA ILE A 17 -7.71 -4.12 5.57
C ILE A 17 -8.23 -2.78 6.11
N ASN A 18 -8.03 -2.50 7.40
CA ASN A 18 -8.46 -1.25 8.00
C ASN A 18 -7.75 -0.02 7.40
N GLY A 19 -6.47 -0.15 7.03
CA GLY A 19 -5.73 0.92 6.36
C GLY A 19 -6.13 1.19 4.91
N ILE A 20 -6.65 0.18 4.19
CA ILE A 20 -7.07 0.31 2.78
C ILE A 20 -8.55 0.73 2.66
N VAL A 21 -9.42 0.15 3.50
CA VAL A 21 -10.86 0.43 3.47
C VAL A 21 -11.13 1.79 4.11
N GLY A 22 -11.11 2.84 3.28
CA GLY A 22 -11.41 4.22 3.66
C GLY A 22 -12.54 4.84 2.84
N THR A 23 -12.53 6.16 2.74
CA THR A 23 -13.53 6.93 1.96
C THR A 23 -13.51 6.62 0.45
N GLY A 24 -12.36 6.18 -0.07
CA GLY A 24 -12.16 5.87 -1.49
C GLY A 24 -13.14 4.86 -2.06
N ILE A 25 -13.51 3.81 -1.31
CA ILE A 25 -14.43 2.76 -1.81
C ILE A 25 -15.85 3.29 -2.06
N PHE A 26 -16.26 4.38 -1.40
CA PHE A 26 -17.58 4.97 -1.58
C PHE A 26 -17.60 6.05 -2.67
N LEU A 27 -16.50 6.79 -2.84
CA LEU A 27 -16.41 7.92 -3.77
C LEU A 27 -15.98 7.50 -5.18
N LEU A 28 -15.03 6.56 -5.28
CA LEU A 28 -14.40 6.21 -6.56
C LEU A 28 -15.35 5.46 -7.52
N PRO A 29 -16.18 4.49 -7.08
CA PRO A 29 -17.10 3.81 -8.00
C PRO A 29 -18.13 4.76 -8.60
N ASN A 30 -18.65 5.70 -7.81
CA ASN A 30 -19.61 6.70 -8.30
C ASN A 30 -18.97 7.60 -9.38
N LYS A 31 -17.74 8.05 -9.14
CA LYS A 31 -16.99 8.87 -10.09
C LYS A 31 -16.60 8.09 -11.35
N ALA A 32 -16.22 6.82 -11.22
CA ALA A 32 -15.94 5.96 -12.37
C ALA A 32 -17.19 5.71 -13.21
N TYR A 33 -18.34 5.50 -12.56
CA TYR A 33 -19.63 5.35 -13.24
C TYR A 33 -20.07 6.63 -13.95
N SER A 34 -19.83 7.82 -13.39
CA SER A 34 -20.19 9.07 -14.07
C SER A 34 -19.40 9.33 -15.35
N ILE A 35 -18.17 8.83 -15.45
CA ILE A 35 -17.29 9.02 -16.61
C ILE A 35 -17.56 7.97 -17.70
N ILE A 36 -17.73 6.69 -17.32
CA ILE A 36 -17.71 5.54 -18.24
C ILE A 36 -19.03 4.73 -18.22
N GLY A 37 -19.96 5.03 -17.32
CA GLY A 37 -21.24 4.33 -17.21
C GLY A 37 -21.07 2.89 -16.71
N SER A 38 -21.80 1.95 -17.32
CA SER A 38 -21.82 0.53 -16.93
C SER A 38 -20.49 -0.20 -17.12
N ALA A 39 -19.60 0.29 -18.00
CA ALA A 39 -18.27 -0.28 -18.19
C ALA A 39 -17.30 0.02 -17.03
N SER A 40 -17.69 0.86 -16.06
CA SER A 40 -16.91 1.17 -14.86
C SER A 40 -16.54 -0.06 -14.03
N LEU A 41 -17.37 -1.12 -14.02
CA LEU A 41 -17.05 -2.37 -13.32
C LEU A 41 -15.81 -3.05 -13.90
N GLY A 42 -15.65 -3.02 -15.23
CA GLY A 42 -14.47 -3.56 -15.91
C GLY A 42 -13.21 -2.76 -15.57
N VAL A 43 -13.32 -1.44 -15.47
CA VAL A 43 -12.21 -0.56 -15.06
C VAL A 43 -11.80 -0.82 -13.61
N LEU A 44 -12.76 -1.00 -12.70
CA LEU A 44 -12.47 -1.33 -11.30
C LEU A 44 -11.78 -2.70 -11.16
N LEU A 45 -12.19 -3.71 -11.94
CA LEU A 45 -11.51 -5.00 -11.95
C LEU A 45 -10.10 -4.90 -12.51
N PHE A 46 -9.90 -4.12 -13.57
CA PHE A 46 -8.58 -3.90 -14.14
C PHE A 46 -7.64 -3.16 -13.16
N ASP A 47 -8.15 -2.14 -12.48
CA ASP A 47 -7.43 -1.42 -11.42
C ASP A 47 -7.05 -2.35 -10.26
N ALA A 48 -7.96 -3.25 -9.85
CA ALA A 48 -7.68 -4.25 -8.82
C ALA A 48 -6.53 -5.20 -9.22
N VAL A 49 -6.43 -5.58 -10.49
CA VAL A 49 -5.31 -6.40 -11.00
C VAL A 49 -3.99 -5.64 -10.90
N ILE A 50 -3.97 -4.38 -11.33
CA ILE A 50 -2.76 -3.53 -11.27
C ILE A 50 -2.34 -3.33 -9.80
N ALA A 51 -3.27 -2.98 -8.93
CA ALA A 51 -3.03 -2.83 -7.50
C ALA A 51 -2.50 -4.14 -6.88
N GLY A 52 -3.02 -5.29 -7.30
CA GLY A 52 -2.53 -6.61 -6.92
C GLY A 52 -1.07 -6.85 -7.34
N CYS A 53 -0.71 -6.51 -8.59
CA CYS A 53 0.68 -6.60 -9.05
C CYS A 53 1.64 -5.73 -8.23
N ILE A 54 1.22 -4.50 -7.91
CA ILE A 54 2.00 -3.60 -7.06
C ILE A 54 2.14 -4.19 -5.66
N ALA A 55 1.05 -4.71 -5.08
CA ALA A 55 1.06 -5.34 -3.75
C ALA A 55 2.02 -6.55 -3.70
N LEU A 56 2.08 -7.36 -4.75
CA LEU A 56 3.03 -8.48 -4.85
C LEU A 56 4.49 -7.99 -4.88
N CYS A 57 4.80 -6.94 -5.63
CA CYS A 57 6.12 -6.33 -5.63
C CYS A 57 6.52 -5.84 -4.22
N PHE A 58 5.59 -5.19 -3.52
CA PHE A 58 5.80 -4.77 -2.13
C PHE A 58 5.93 -5.95 -1.15
N ALA A 59 5.21 -7.05 -1.38
CA ALA A 59 5.32 -8.26 -0.57
C ALA A 59 6.68 -8.94 -0.74
N GLU A 60 7.19 -9.00 -1.97
CA GLU A 60 8.53 -9.52 -2.26
C GLU A 60 9.60 -8.64 -1.59
N ALA A 61 9.52 -7.32 -1.75
CA ALA A 61 10.42 -6.41 -1.07
C ALA A 61 10.35 -6.55 0.45
N ALA A 62 9.15 -6.65 1.03
CA ALA A 62 8.97 -6.83 2.48
C ALA A 62 9.57 -8.15 2.99
N SER A 63 9.64 -9.18 2.15
CA SER A 63 10.28 -10.46 2.53
C SER A 63 11.80 -10.35 2.66
N LEU A 64 12.42 -9.39 1.97
CA LEU A 64 13.87 -9.15 1.99
C LEU A 64 14.33 -8.34 3.22
N PHE A 65 13.43 -7.57 3.84
CA PHE A 65 13.76 -6.67 4.94
C PHE A 65 12.99 -7.00 6.22
N THR A 66 13.72 -7.25 7.31
CA THR A 66 13.15 -7.52 8.64
C THR A 66 13.10 -6.29 9.55
N ARG A 67 13.50 -5.12 9.04
CA ARG A 67 13.54 -3.84 9.77
C ARG A 67 12.32 -3.00 9.45
N ASN A 68 11.86 -2.26 10.45
CA ASN A 68 10.78 -1.27 10.28
C ASN A 68 11.28 -0.09 9.45
N GLY A 69 10.52 0.32 8.43
CA GLY A 69 10.88 1.46 7.58
C GLY A 69 10.07 1.58 6.29
N GLY A 70 9.44 0.49 5.84
CA GLY A 70 8.55 0.49 4.68
C GLY A 70 9.24 0.99 3.40
N PRO A 71 8.54 1.74 2.52
CA PRO A 71 9.08 2.19 1.23
C PRO A 71 10.37 3.00 1.32
N TYR A 72 10.56 3.75 2.42
CA TYR A 72 11.78 4.52 2.68
C TYR A 72 13.01 3.61 2.77
N LEU A 73 12.87 2.49 3.46
CA LEU A 73 13.97 1.53 3.62
C LEU A 73 14.33 0.86 2.29
N TYR A 74 13.31 0.54 1.47
CA TYR A 74 13.51 -0.06 0.16
C TYR A 74 14.25 0.91 -0.78
N ALA A 75 13.83 2.18 -0.81
CA ALA A 75 14.50 3.22 -1.58
C ALA A 75 15.94 3.47 -1.09
N LYS A 76 16.16 3.47 0.23
CA LYS A 76 17.50 3.61 0.81
C LYS A 76 18.45 2.49 0.39
N HIS A 77 17.96 1.26 0.35
CA HIS A 77 18.79 0.11 -0.03
C HIS A 77 19.09 0.08 -1.53
N ALA A 78 18.13 0.47 -2.38
CA ALA A 78 18.30 0.41 -3.83
C ALA A 78 19.01 1.63 -4.43
N LEU A 79 18.76 2.85 -3.92
CA LEU A 79 19.10 4.11 -4.58
C LEU A 79 19.96 5.05 -3.71
N GLY A 80 20.15 4.73 -2.43
CA GLY A 80 20.93 5.55 -1.49
C GLY A 80 20.12 6.63 -0.75
N ASP A 81 20.81 7.46 0.03
CA ASP A 81 20.18 8.34 1.03
C ASP A 81 19.34 9.49 0.45
N PHE A 82 19.73 10.05 -0.70
CA PHE A 82 18.99 11.16 -1.31
C PHE A 82 17.57 10.75 -1.75
N TRP A 83 17.48 9.67 -2.53
CA TRP A 83 16.20 9.13 -3.00
C TRP A 83 15.35 8.56 -1.86
N ALA A 84 16.00 8.00 -0.83
CA ALA A 84 15.30 7.59 0.37
C ALA A 84 14.58 8.77 1.03
N PHE A 85 15.27 9.89 1.22
CA PHE A 85 14.68 11.08 1.83
C PHE A 85 13.44 11.56 1.07
N GLU A 86 13.51 11.65 -0.26
CA GLU A 86 12.38 12.06 -1.09
C GLU A 86 11.17 11.11 -0.94
N VAL A 87 11.39 9.80 -1.02
CA VAL A 87 10.34 8.79 -0.81
C VAL A 87 9.77 8.87 0.61
N GLY A 88 10.60 9.15 1.61
CA GLY A 88 10.19 9.36 2.99
C GLY A 88 9.25 10.55 3.16
N VAL A 89 9.61 11.69 2.55
CA VAL A 89 8.81 12.92 2.57
C VAL A 89 7.48 12.70 1.84
N LEU A 90 7.49 12.11 0.65
CA LEU A 90 6.27 11.80 -0.10
C LEU A 90 5.33 10.89 0.69
N LYS A 91 5.86 9.84 1.33
CA LYS A 91 5.05 8.94 2.16
C LYS A 91 4.42 9.68 3.34
N TRP A 92 5.15 10.60 3.96
CA TRP A 92 4.63 11.40 5.06
C TRP A 92 3.48 12.31 4.59
N ILE A 93 3.63 12.98 3.45
CA ILE A 93 2.60 13.86 2.86
C ILE A 93 1.32 13.08 2.51
N VAL A 94 1.43 11.85 2.01
CA VAL A 94 0.25 11.03 1.68
C VAL A 94 -0.50 10.56 2.93
N THR A 95 0.21 10.40 4.06
CA THR A 95 -0.36 9.88 5.30
C THR A 95 -0.92 10.98 6.20
N VAL A 96 -0.44 12.23 6.07
CA VAL A 96 -0.90 13.40 6.84
C VAL A 96 -2.21 13.96 6.26
#